data_AF-A0A2D6LC71-F1
#
_entry.id   AF-A0A2D6LC71-F1
#
_cell.length_a   1.000
_cell.length_b   1.000
_cell.length_c   1.000
_cell.angle_alpha   90.00
_cell.angle_beta   90.00
_cell.angle_gamma   90.00
#
_symmetry.space_group_name_H-M   'P 1'
#
loop_
_entity.id
_entity.type
_entity.pdbx_description
1 polymer ?
#
loop_
_entity_poly.entity_id
_entity_poly.type
_entity_poly.pdbx_seq_one_letter_code
_entity_poly.pdbx_strand_id
1 'polypeptide(L)'
;VAEPVKPYQEVVYFSITSLILRFNATVKSSLQIIEMIHHLNPPRTVYHVSIERFSPYFNNPESYQIRNIRPLPGYSSVFPENSNVQNLAFHFLGDYDCASYRNRNIIRRIFKDIEKWQTQWQTGKIPILTIKQIGDYFMLVDTRDVSKISGVRILAENELKMLLAPKKYPKQNEVLGWAIVNRLGVMVGDEFVPFVTADGRLFAELNE
;
A
#
# COMPACT_ATOMS: atom_id res chain seq x y z
N VAL A 1 8.10 -21.52 27.23
CA VAL A 1 8.01 -21.65 25.76
C VAL A 1 7.39 -20.37 25.26
N ALA A 2 8.16 -19.50 24.60
CA ALA A 2 7.66 -18.22 24.12
C ALA A 2 6.67 -18.47 22.97
N GLU A 3 5.46 -17.92 23.10
CA GLU A 3 4.49 -17.94 22.00
C GLU A 3 5.07 -17.18 20.80
N PRO A 4 4.82 -17.66 19.55
CA PRO A 4 5.24 -16.94 18.37
C PRO A 4 4.52 -15.59 18.31
N VAL A 5 5.31 -14.53 18.10
CA VAL A 5 4.81 -13.15 17.86
C VAL A 5 3.79 -13.21 16.73
N LYS A 6 2.50 -13.03 17.06
CA LYS A 6 1.42 -13.02 16.08
C LYS A 6 1.58 -11.78 15.18
N PRO A 7 1.63 -11.92 13.85
CA PRO A 7 1.48 -10.79 12.95
C PRO A 7 0.04 -10.29 13.08
N TYR A 8 -0.16 -9.10 13.67
CA TYR A 8 -1.49 -8.56 13.85
C TYR A 8 -2.10 -8.11 12.51
N GLN A 9 -3.25 -8.71 12.20
CA GLN A 9 -4.20 -8.32 11.18
C GLN A 9 -5.20 -7.28 11.74
N GLU A 10 -5.53 -6.32 10.87
CA GLU A 10 -6.74 -5.49 10.79
C GLU A 10 -7.00 -4.30 11.75
N VAL A 11 -6.85 -3.10 11.17
CA VAL A 11 -7.81 -1.99 11.30
C VAL A 11 -8.27 -1.64 9.87
N VAL A 12 -9.56 -1.82 9.60
CA VAL A 12 -10.17 -1.62 8.27
C VAL A 12 -10.34 -0.13 7.99
N TYR A 13 -9.42 0.41 7.19
CA TYR A 13 -9.68 1.54 6.27
C TYR A 13 -9.22 1.04 4.91
N PHE A 14 -10.09 1.07 3.89
CA PHE A 14 -9.71 0.79 2.49
C PHE A 14 -8.75 1.90 2.01
N SER A 15 -7.49 1.73 2.39
CA SER A 15 -6.36 2.62 2.12
C SER A 15 -5.22 1.71 1.72
N ILE A 16 -4.37 2.16 0.81
CA ILE A 16 -3.12 1.52 0.33
C ILE A 16 -2.28 0.90 1.45
N THR A 17 -2.47 1.34 2.69
CA THR A 17 -1.98 0.72 3.92
C THR A 17 -2.31 -0.78 4.05
N SER A 18 -3.54 -1.24 3.76
CA SER A 18 -3.91 -2.67 3.84
C SER A 18 -3.24 -3.50 2.76
N LEU A 19 -3.06 -2.91 1.57
CA LEU A 19 -2.30 -3.47 0.45
C LEU A 19 -0.83 -3.66 0.87
N ILE A 20 -0.18 -2.61 1.40
CA ILE A 20 1.22 -2.66 1.86
C ILE A 20 1.42 -3.64 3.04
N LEU A 21 0.49 -3.65 4.01
CA LEU A 21 0.57 -4.52 5.19
C LEU A 21 0.35 -6.01 4.86
N ARG A 22 -0.56 -6.34 3.93
CA ARG A 22 -0.75 -7.72 3.45
C ARG A 22 0.48 -8.29 2.76
N PHE A 23 1.39 -7.44 2.27
CA PHE A 23 2.51 -7.87 1.43
C PHE A 23 3.85 -8.06 2.14
N ASN A 24 3.93 -7.87 3.48
CA ASN A 24 5.21 -7.82 4.21
C ASN A 24 6.26 -6.98 3.45
N ALA A 25 5.80 -5.92 2.79
CA ALA A 25 6.57 -5.25 1.77
C ALA A 25 7.73 -4.49 2.42
N THR A 26 8.94 -4.70 1.92
CA THR A 26 10.08 -3.87 2.32
C THR A 26 9.81 -2.41 1.93
N VAL A 27 10.55 -1.47 2.51
CA VAL A 27 10.46 -0.04 2.14
C VAL A 27 10.72 0.16 0.63
N LYS A 28 11.60 -0.65 0.03
CA LYS A 28 11.90 -0.62 -1.41
C LYS A 28 10.75 -1.17 -2.24
N SER A 29 10.18 -2.31 -1.84
CA SER A 29 9.03 -2.93 -2.52
C SER A 29 7.79 -2.04 -2.44
N SER A 30 7.59 -1.35 -1.31
CA SER A 30 6.50 -0.38 -1.13
C SER A 30 6.60 0.76 -2.13
N LEU A 31 7.79 1.33 -2.34
CA LEU A 31 8.00 2.37 -3.35
C LEU A 31 7.64 1.86 -4.76
N GLN A 32 8.06 0.64 -5.11
CA GLN A 32 7.73 0.06 -6.42
C GLN A 32 6.22 -0.07 -6.62
N ILE A 33 5.50 -0.53 -5.59
CA ILE A 33 4.04 -0.66 -5.65
C ILE A 33 3.38 0.71 -5.82
N ILE A 34 3.78 1.70 -5.02
CA ILE A 34 3.21 3.05 -5.08
C ILE A 34 3.37 3.64 -6.48
N GLU A 35 4.54 3.49 -7.11
CA GLU A 35 4.79 3.93 -8.49
C GLU A 35 3.86 3.27 -9.53
N MET A 36 3.22 2.13 -9.22
CA MET A 36 2.38 1.36 -10.15
C MET A 36 0.87 1.62 -10.02
N ILE A 37 0.42 2.24 -8.92
CA ILE A 37 -1.00 2.28 -8.54
C ILE A 37 -1.61 3.68 -8.57
N HIS A 38 -0.98 4.64 -9.26
CA HIS A 38 -1.48 6.03 -9.35
C HIS A 38 -2.87 6.18 -10.00
N HIS A 39 -3.34 5.14 -10.70
CA HIS A 39 -4.70 5.07 -11.24
C HIS A 39 -5.77 4.76 -10.18
N LEU A 40 -5.37 4.39 -8.97
CA LEU A 40 -6.26 4.24 -7.83
C LEU A 40 -6.36 5.56 -7.05
N ASN A 41 -7.35 5.66 -6.16
CA ASN A 41 -7.48 6.83 -5.29
C ASN A 41 -6.22 7.00 -4.43
N PRO A 42 -5.60 8.20 -4.38
CA PRO A 42 -4.43 8.44 -3.55
C PRO A 42 -4.78 8.35 -2.07
N PRO A 43 -3.79 8.04 -1.21
CA PRO A 43 -3.99 8.12 0.23
C PRO A 43 -4.21 9.59 0.62
N ARG A 44 -5.07 9.84 1.62
CA ARG A 44 -5.29 11.20 2.12
C ARG A 44 -4.06 11.75 2.84
N THR A 45 -3.41 10.91 3.64
CA THR A 45 -2.23 11.32 4.40
C THR A 45 -1.32 10.13 4.65
N VAL A 46 -0.04 10.43 4.82
CA VAL A 46 1.02 9.45 5.11
C VAL A 46 1.69 9.90 6.38
N TYR A 47 1.71 9.02 7.39
CA TYR A 47 2.34 9.29 8.66
C TYR A 47 3.41 8.24 8.95
N HIS A 48 4.42 8.65 9.71
CA HIS A 48 5.24 7.68 10.43
C HIS A 48 4.39 6.99 11.51
N VAL A 49 4.87 5.87 12.04
CA VAL A 49 4.23 5.20 13.17
C VAL A 49 4.04 6.22 14.30
N SER A 50 2.79 6.40 14.71
CA SER A 50 2.39 7.21 15.87
C SER A 50 2.28 6.29 17.06
N ILE A 51 2.89 6.67 18.20
CA ILE A 51 2.69 5.98 19.48
C ILE A 51 1.68 6.82 20.24
N GLU A 52 0.48 6.26 20.43
CA GLU A 52 -0.64 6.96 21.05
C GLU A 52 -1.02 6.29 22.37
N ARG A 53 -1.52 7.06 23.32
CA ARG A 53 -2.04 6.52 24.57
C ARG A 53 -3.12 5.49 24.26
N PHE A 54 -3.10 4.39 25.01
CA PHE A 54 -4.01 3.25 24.83
C PHE A 54 -3.78 2.44 23.53
N SER A 55 -2.86 2.85 22.64
CA SER A 55 -2.44 2.01 21.52
C SER A 55 -1.64 0.80 22.02
N PRO A 56 -1.62 -0.32 21.28
CA PRO A 56 -0.77 -1.46 21.62
C PRO A 56 0.72 -1.10 21.74
N TYR A 57 1.19 -0.14 20.94
CA TYR A 57 2.58 0.36 21.00
C TYR A 57 2.90 1.06 22.31
N PHE A 58 1.90 1.67 22.95
CA PHE A 58 2.04 2.30 24.26
C PHE A 58 1.80 1.33 25.42
N ASN A 59 0.77 0.49 25.32
CA ASN A 59 0.38 -0.43 26.38
C ASN A 59 1.35 -1.62 26.51
N ASN A 60 1.86 -2.14 25.38
CA ASN A 60 2.70 -3.34 25.30
C ASN A 60 4.01 -3.09 24.52
N PRO A 61 4.82 -2.07 24.87
CA PRO A 61 5.93 -1.62 24.03
C PRO A 61 7.02 -2.67 23.81
N GLU A 62 7.25 -3.54 24.81
CA GLU A 62 8.25 -4.61 24.72
C GLU A 62 7.92 -5.64 23.62
N SER A 63 6.63 -5.93 23.40
CA SER A 63 6.19 -6.84 22.32
C SER A 63 6.58 -6.33 20.93
N TYR A 64 6.83 -5.02 20.81
CA TYR A 64 7.22 -4.34 19.59
C TYR A 64 8.65 -3.79 19.63
N GLN A 65 9.42 -4.13 20.68
CA GLN A 65 10.80 -3.66 20.89
C GLN A 65 10.93 -2.13 20.93
N ILE A 66 9.88 -1.43 21.38
CA ILE A 66 9.86 0.02 21.56
C ILE A 66 10.40 0.35 22.95
N ARG A 67 11.31 1.32 23.03
CA ARG A 67 11.96 1.76 24.27
C ARG A 67 11.79 3.26 24.47
N ASN A 68 12.11 3.76 25.68
CA ASN A 68 12.19 5.18 25.99
C ASN A 68 10.94 5.99 25.58
N ILE A 69 9.75 5.43 25.87
CA ILE A 69 8.48 6.09 25.59
C ILE A 69 8.37 7.36 26.42
N ARG A 70 8.15 8.48 25.75
CA ARG A 70 8.09 9.82 26.36
C ARG A 70 7.09 10.71 25.63
N PRO A 71 6.42 11.66 26.30
CA PRO A 71 5.44 12.53 25.66
C PRO A 71 6.09 13.35 24.54
N LEU A 72 5.32 13.73 23.52
CA LEU A 72 5.80 14.73 22.56
C LEU A 72 6.18 16.03 23.30
N PRO A 73 7.34 16.66 22.97
CA PRO A 73 7.81 17.86 23.66
C PRO A 73 6.80 19.02 23.67
N GLY A 74 5.95 19.11 22.64
CA GLY A 74 4.92 20.14 22.53
C GLY A 74 3.92 20.18 23.69
N TYR A 75 3.68 19.05 24.37
CA TYR A 75 2.81 19.05 25.56
C TYR A 75 3.37 19.89 26.70
N SER A 76 4.69 19.85 26.93
CA SER A 76 5.35 20.66 27.96
C SER A 76 5.35 22.15 27.64
N SER A 77 5.11 22.54 26.38
CA SER A 77 4.98 23.95 25.98
C SER A 77 3.57 24.52 26.18
N VAL A 78 2.56 23.65 26.32
CA VAL A 78 1.14 24.04 26.46
C VAL A 78 0.67 23.93 27.90
N PHE A 79 1.12 22.90 28.62
CA PHE A 79 0.73 22.67 30.01
C PHE A 79 1.64 23.43 31.00
N PRO A 80 1.09 23.90 32.14
CA PRO A 80 1.89 24.47 33.22
C PRO A 80 3.01 23.53 33.70
N GLU A 81 4.12 24.09 34.17
CA GLU A 81 5.33 23.33 34.58
C GLU A 81 5.05 22.26 35.66
N ASN A 82 4.06 22.48 36.52
CA ASN A 82 3.65 21.55 37.57
C ASN A 82 2.69 20.45 37.10
N SER A 83 2.35 20.41 35.82
CA SER A 83 1.44 19.40 35.26
C SER A 83 2.15 18.07 35.08
N ASN A 84 1.48 16.97 35.41
CA ASN A 84 1.97 15.63 35.07
C ASN A 84 1.71 15.35 33.58
N VAL A 85 2.57 15.88 32.72
CA VAL A 85 2.48 15.73 31.25
C VAL A 85 2.45 14.26 30.84
N GLN A 86 3.15 13.38 31.56
CA GLN A 86 3.14 11.94 31.31
C GLN A 86 1.74 11.33 31.44
N ASN A 87 0.84 11.91 32.25
CA ASN A 87 -0.54 11.44 32.40
C ASN A 87 -1.52 12.15 31.45
N LEU A 88 -1.20 13.37 31.02
CA LEU A 88 -2.07 14.20 30.18
C LEU A 88 -1.83 14.00 28.67
N ALA A 89 -0.61 13.64 28.28
CA ALA A 89 -0.25 13.49 26.88
C ALA A 89 -1.00 12.34 26.21
N PHE A 90 -1.39 12.54 24.96
CA PHE A 90 -1.97 11.48 24.13
C PHE A 90 -0.93 10.91 23.16
N HIS A 91 -0.04 11.74 22.61
CA HIS A 91 0.99 11.32 21.66
C HIS A 91 2.38 11.22 22.30
N PHE A 92 3.11 10.16 21.93
CA PHE A 92 4.41 9.81 22.48
C PHE A 92 5.46 9.61 21.39
N LEU A 93 6.71 9.87 21.76
CA LEU A 93 7.91 9.42 21.08
C LEU A 93 8.39 8.11 21.72
N GLY A 94 9.07 7.29 20.94
CA GLY A 94 9.74 6.09 21.42
C GLY A 94 10.88 5.74 20.48
N ASP A 95 11.85 5.00 21.02
CA ASP A 95 13.03 4.55 20.29
C ASP A 95 12.78 3.10 19.84
N TYR A 96 12.78 2.86 18.54
CA TYR A 96 12.52 1.55 17.96
C TYR A 96 13.29 1.39 16.67
N ASP A 97 13.61 0.14 16.31
CA ASP A 97 14.28 -0.14 15.07
C ASP A 97 13.30 -0.04 13.90
N CYS A 98 13.49 0.96 13.03
CA CYS A 98 12.62 1.20 11.90
C CYS A 98 13.43 1.23 10.59
N ALA A 99 13.11 0.30 9.69
CA ALA A 99 13.69 0.27 8.34
C ALA A 99 13.46 1.59 7.58
N SER A 100 12.35 2.31 7.86
CA SER A 100 12.06 3.61 7.25
C SER A 100 13.09 4.69 7.63
N TYR A 101 13.53 4.72 8.89
CA TYR A 101 14.54 5.67 9.37
C TYR A 101 15.94 5.39 8.84
N ARG A 102 16.25 4.11 8.57
CA ARG A 102 17.49 3.70 7.90
C ARG A 102 17.48 4.02 6.39
N ASN A 103 16.29 4.13 5.78
CA ASN A 103 16.11 4.36 4.34
C ASN A 103 15.47 5.72 4.04
N ARG A 104 15.94 6.80 4.68
CA ARG A 104 15.33 8.15 4.56
C ARG A 104 15.16 8.62 3.11
N ASN A 105 16.09 8.26 2.23
CA ASN A 105 15.99 8.63 0.80
C ASN A 105 14.82 7.93 0.10
N ILE A 106 14.55 6.66 0.43
CA ILE A 106 13.40 5.93 -0.13
C ILE A 106 12.10 6.50 0.43
N ILE A 107 12.06 6.82 1.73
CA ILE A 107 10.89 7.46 2.34
C ILE A 107 10.61 8.82 1.71
N ARG A 108 11.62 9.67 1.52
CA ARG A 108 11.44 10.95 0.79
C ARG A 108 10.89 10.75 -0.61
N ARG A 109 11.32 9.70 -1.32
CA ARG A 109 10.77 9.36 -2.64
C ARG A 109 9.30 8.94 -2.54
N ILE A 110 8.94 8.11 -1.57
CA ILE A 110 7.55 7.72 -1.31
C ILE A 110 6.67 8.94 -1.08
N PHE A 111 7.08 9.87 -0.20
CA PHE A 111 6.33 11.09 0.06
C PHE A 111 6.15 11.95 -1.21
N LYS A 112 7.23 12.15 -1.98
CA LYS A 112 7.17 12.89 -3.25
C LYS A 112 6.26 12.22 -4.28
N ASP A 113 6.28 10.89 -4.35
CA ASP A 113 5.46 10.15 -5.30
C ASP A 113 3.97 10.22 -4.92
N ILE A 114 3.67 10.18 -3.63
CA ILE A 114 2.30 10.36 -3.11
C ILE A 114 1.80 11.79 -3.34
N GLU A 115 2.64 12.81 -3.13
CA GLU A 115 2.29 14.21 -3.43
C GLU A 115 2.01 14.41 -4.93
N LYS A 116 2.82 13.81 -5.81
CA LYS A 116 2.58 13.80 -7.25
C LYS A 116 1.26 13.13 -7.58
N TRP A 117 1.01 11.95 -7.00
CA TRP A 117 -0.22 11.19 -7.19
C TRP A 117 -1.46 11.98 -6.74
N GLN A 118 -1.43 12.59 -5.56
CA GLN A 118 -2.49 13.48 -5.07
C GLN A 118 -2.74 14.66 -6.03
N THR A 119 -1.67 15.31 -6.50
CA THR A 119 -1.76 16.43 -7.44
C THR A 119 -2.40 16.05 -8.77
N GLN A 120 -2.04 14.89 -9.33
CA GLN A 120 -2.64 14.37 -10.57
C GLN A 120 -4.16 14.18 -10.43
N TRP A 121 -4.60 13.64 -9.29
CA TRP A 121 -6.02 13.46 -9.00
C TRP A 121 -6.76 14.78 -8.80
N GLN A 122 -6.18 15.71 -8.05
CA GLN A 122 -6.78 17.04 -7.83
C GLN A 122 -6.93 17.85 -9.12
N THR A 123 -6.00 17.68 -10.07
CA THR A 123 -5.99 18.40 -11.36
C THR A 123 -6.75 17.67 -12.48
N GLY A 124 -7.35 16.51 -12.20
CA GLY A 124 -8.11 15.72 -13.17
C GLY A 124 -7.27 14.95 -14.18
N LYS A 125 -5.93 14.93 -14.04
CA LYS A 125 -5.01 14.16 -14.89
C LYS A 125 -4.82 12.73 -14.36
N ILE A 126 -5.94 12.03 -14.16
CA ILE A 126 -5.96 10.71 -13.51
C ILE A 126 -5.49 9.63 -14.50
N PRO A 127 -4.40 8.89 -14.21
CA PRO A 127 -4.02 7.72 -14.98
C PRO A 127 -5.09 6.63 -14.91
N ILE A 128 -5.21 5.82 -15.94
CA ILE A 128 -6.21 4.77 -16.05
C ILE A 128 -5.50 3.43 -16.18
N LEU A 129 -5.99 2.42 -15.46
CA LEU A 129 -5.67 1.01 -15.71
C LEU A 129 -6.93 0.20 -15.47
N THR A 130 -7.64 -0.14 -16.54
CA THR A 130 -8.92 -0.82 -16.43
C THR A 130 -9.18 -1.78 -17.58
N ILE A 131 -9.98 -2.81 -17.34
CA ILE A 131 -10.53 -3.68 -18.37
C ILE A 131 -11.94 -3.21 -18.70
N LYS A 132 -12.22 -3.07 -20.00
CA LYS A 132 -13.56 -2.79 -20.53
C LYS A 132 -13.98 -3.93 -21.44
N GLN A 133 -15.24 -4.34 -21.34
CA GLN A 133 -15.85 -5.22 -22.31
C GLN A 133 -16.55 -4.39 -23.39
N ILE A 134 -16.27 -4.69 -24.66
CA ILE A 134 -16.97 -4.11 -25.81
C ILE A 134 -17.34 -5.25 -26.75
N GLY A 135 -18.64 -5.56 -26.79
CA GLY A 135 -19.13 -6.78 -27.44
C GLY A 135 -18.49 -8.01 -26.78
N ASP A 136 -17.92 -8.88 -27.61
CA ASP A 136 -17.26 -10.12 -27.17
C ASP A 136 -15.78 -9.94 -26.83
N TYR A 137 -15.26 -8.71 -26.91
CA TYR A 137 -13.85 -8.42 -26.68
C TYR A 137 -13.63 -7.75 -25.33
N PHE A 138 -12.54 -8.13 -24.67
CA PHE A 138 -12.03 -7.49 -23.47
C PHE A 138 -10.83 -6.63 -23.81
N MET A 139 -10.86 -5.36 -23.43
CA MET A 139 -9.81 -4.39 -23.70
C MET A 139 -9.18 -3.88 -22.41
N LEU A 140 -7.87 -4.10 -22.27
CA LEU A 140 -7.04 -3.41 -21.30
C LEU A 140 -6.77 -2.00 -21.79
N VAL A 141 -7.13 -1.01 -20.98
CA VAL A 141 -6.84 0.41 -21.19
C VAL A 141 -5.85 0.84 -20.12
N ASP A 142 -4.66 1.26 -20.53
CA ASP A 142 -3.59 1.72 -19.63
C ASP A 142 -3.04 3.07 -20.10
N THR A 143 -3.24 4.13 -19.32
CA THR A 143 -2.69 5.46 -19.61
C THR A 143 -1.58 5.86 -18.63
N ARG A 144 -1.07 4.91 -17.84
CA ARG A 144 0.01 5.16 -16.88
C ARG A 144 1.36 5.22 -17.62
N ASP A 145 2.17 6.23 -17.29
CA ASP A 145 3.52 6.41 -17.85
C ASP A 145 4.51 5.28 -17.47
N VAL A 146 4.15 4.44 -16.50
CA VAL A 146 5.02 3.37 -15.99
C VAL A 146 4.91 2.07 -16.78
N SER A 147 3.89 1.95 -17.63
CA SER A 147 3.65 0.78 -18.48
C SER A 147 4.30 0.97 -19.85
N LYS A 148 4.85 -0.10 -20.42
CA LYS A 148 5.37 -0.08 -21.80
C LYS A 148 4.27 -0.19 -22.85
N ILE A 149 3.03 -0.51 -22.45
CA ILE A 149 1.87 -0.71 -23.34
C ILE A 149 0.89 0.47 -23.22
N SER A 150 1.38 1.69 -22.98
CA SER A 150 0.48 2.86 -22.89
C SER A 150 -0.48 2.89 -24.09
N GLY A 151 -1.79 2.80 -23.86
CA GLY A 151 -2.81 2.66 -24.89
C GLY A 151 -3.86 1.60 -24.58
N VAL A 152 -4.34 0.95 -25.65
CA VAL A 152 -5.43 -0.04 -25.60
C VAL A 152 -4.93 -1.36 -26.19
N ARG A 153 -5.23 -2.48 -25.53
CA ARG A 153 -4.91 -3.83 -25.98
C ARG A 153 -6.11 -4.76 -25.81
N ILE A 154 -6.41 -5.54 -26.83
CA ILE A 154 -7.38 -6.65 -26.72
C ILE A 154 -6.72 -7.80 -25.95
N LEU A 155 -7.42 -8.33 -24.95
CA LEU A 155 -6.97 -9.42 -24.10
C LEU A 155 -7.47 -10.77 -24.61
N ALA A 156 -6.60 -11.77 -24.55
CA ALA A 156 -7.00 -13.17 -24.63
C ALA A 156 -7.64 -13.63 -23.30
N GLU A 157 -8.41 -14.72 -23.34
CA GLU A 157 -9.15 -15.23 -22.17
C GLU A 157 -8.23 -15.59 -20.99
N ASN A 158 -7.05 -16.14 -21.26
CA ASN A 158 -6.05 -16.45 -20.24
C ASN A 158 -5.44 -15.20 -19.60
N GLU A 159 -5.20 -14.14 -20.38
CA GLU A 159 -4.74 -12.83 -19.89
C GLU A 159 -5.82 -12.20 -19.00
N LEU A 160 -7.08 -12.23 -19.45
CA LEU A 160 -8.24 -11.73 -18.70
C LEU A 160 -8.38 -12.42 -17.34
N LYS A 161 -8.40 -13.75 -17.33
CA LYS A 161 -8.51 -14.55 -16.09
C LYS A 161 -7.38 -14.27 -15.10
N MET A 162 -6.19 -13.90 -15.58
CA MET A 162 -5.06 -13.51 -14.73
C MET A 162 -5.21 -12.11 -14.13
N LEU A 163 -5.73 -11.16 -14.91
CA LEU A 163 -5.81 -9.77 -14.50
C LEU A 163 -7.01 -9.45 -13.61
N LEU A 164 -7.97 -10.37 -13.48
CA LEU A 164 -9.18 -10.18 -12.69
C LEU A 164 -9.16 -10.78 -11.30
N ALA A 165 -8.22 -11.65 -10.95
CA ALA A 165 -8.22 -12.25 -9.63
C ALA A 165 -6.81 -12.62 -9.16
N PRO A 166 -6.50 -12.42 -7.88
CA PRO A 166 -5.32 -13.01 -7.28
C PRO A 166 -5.33 -14.53 -7.44
N LYS A 167 -4.27 -15.09 -8.01
CA LYS A 167 -4.12 -16.54 -8.22
C LYS A 167 -2.66 -16.94 -8.13
N LYS A 168 -2.44 -18.19 -7.75
CA LYS A 168 -1.12 -18.81 -7.81
C LYS A 168 -0.74 -19.11 -9.24
N TYR A 169 0.49 -18.75 -9.62
CA TYR A 169 0.99 -19.03 -10.95
C TYR A 169 2.39 -19.66 -10.90
N PRO A 170 2.66 -20.63 -11.79
CA PRO A 170 4.01 -21.15 -11.94
C PRO A 170 4.94 -20.02 -12.41
N LYS A 171 6.18 -20.02 -11.90
CA LYS A 171 7.18 -18.99 -12.26
C LYS A 171 7.48 -18.97 -13.76
N GLN A 172 7.38 -20.11 -14.46
CA GLN A 172 7.41 -20.18 -15.92
C GLN A 172 6.00 -20.04 -16.50
N ASN A 173 5.45 -18.82 -16.47
CA ASN A 173 4.20 -18.50 -17.16
C ASN A 173 4.42 -17.23 -18.00
N GLU A 174 4.26 -17.34 -19.32
CA GLU A 174 4.53 -16.23 -20.24
C GLU A 174 3.59 -15.04 -20.01
N VAL A 175 2.32 -15.32 -19.70
CA VAL A 175 1.31 -14.29 -19.38
C VAL A 175 1.69 -13.56 -18.10
N LEU A 176 2.20 -14.28 -17.09
CA LEU A 176 2.70 -13.68 -15.86
C LEU A 176 3.92 -12.80 -16.13
N GLY A 177 4.87 -13.29 -16.91
CA GLY A 177 6.07 -12.53 -17.30
C GLY A 177 5.69 -11.23 -18.01
N TRP A 178 4.76 -11.31 -18.96
CA TRP A 178 4.19 -10.15 -19.64
C TRP A 178 3.52 -9.18 -18.65
N ALA A 179 2.65 -9.66 -17.75
CA ALA A 179 1.93 -8.82 -16.81
C ALA A 179 2.87 -8.08 -15.84
N ILE A 180 3.92 -8.76 -15.36
CA ILE A 180 4.94 -8.18 -14.47
C ILE A 180 5.78 -7.14 -15.21
N VAL A 181 6.25 -7.43 -16.43
CA VAL A 181 7.03 -6.49 -17.25
C VAL A 181 6.24 -5.20 -17.52
N ASN A 182 4.92 -5.31 -17.66
CA ASN A 182 4.03 -4.18 -17.92
C ASN A 182 3.38 -3.59 -16.67
N ARG A 183 3.87 -3.96 -15.48
CA ARG A 183 3.44 -3.39 -14.20
C ARG A 183 1.92 -3.47 -13.99
N LEU A 184 1.32 -4.60 -14.40
CA LEU A 184 -0.11 -4.87 -14.25
C LEU A 184 -0.46 -5.49 -12.87
N GLY A 185 0.55 -5.88 -12.10
CA GLY A 185 0.42 -6.47 -10.79
C GLY A 185 1.79 -6.80 -10.19
N VAL A 186 1.80 -7.49 -9.06
CA VAL A 186 3.02 -7.93 -8.34
C VAL A 186 2.91 -9.37 -7.88
N MET A 187 4.06 -10.02 -7.71
CA MET A 187 4.14 -11.30 -7.02
C MET A 187 4.26 -11.11 -5.51
N VAL A 188 3.45 -11.86 -4.76
CA VAL A 188 3.42 -11.92 -3.30
C VAL A 188 3.53 -13.39 -2.93
N GLY A 189 4.74 -13.82 -2.54
CA GLY A 189 5.01 -15.25 -2.42
C GLY A 189 4.89 -15.97 -3.77
N ASP A 190 3.94 -16.89 -3.88
CA ASP A 190 3.61 -17.64 -5.11
C ASP A 190 2.32 -17.14 -5.80
N GLU A 191 1.72 -16.07 -5.28
CA GLU A 191 0.48 -15.48 -5.80
C GLU A 191 0.77 -14.21 -6.60
N PHE A 192 0.12 -14.08 -7.76
CA PHE A 192 0.10 -12.85 -8.52
C PHE A 192 -1.10 -12.01 -8.08
N VAL A 193 -0.86 -10.75 -7.73
CA VAL A 193 -1.90 -9.80 -7.35
C VAL A 193 -2.02 -8.73 -8.44
N PRO A 194 -3.10 -8.72 -9.24
CA PRO A 194 -3.32 -7.71 -10.25
C PRO A 194 -3.71 -6.35 -9.63
N PHE A 195 -3.33 -5.27 -10.30
CA PHE A 195 -3.77 -3.89 -9.96
C PHE A 195 -4.85 -3.36 -10.91
N VAL A 196 -5.22 -4.15 -11.91
CA VAL A 196 -6.19 -3.76 -12.93
C VAL A 196 -7.59 -3.68 -12.32
N THR A 197 -8.33 -2.63 -12.66
CA THR A 197 -9.74 -2.50 -12.27
C THR A 197 -10.66 -2.98 -13.39
N ALA A 198 -11.92 -3.28 -13.08
CA ALA A 198 -12.96 -3.53 -14.08
C ALA A 198 -14.33 -3.15 -13.51
N ASP A 199 -15.37 -3.12 -14.36
CA ASP A 199 -16.76 -3.02 -13.91
C ASP A 199 -17.12 -4.22 -13.02
N GLY A 200 -17.85 -3.98 -11.93
CA GLY A 200 -18.19 -5.03 -10.96
C GLY A 200 -18.96 -6.21 -11.58
N ARG A 201 -19.72 -5.99 -12.66
CA ARG A 201 -20.43 -7.06 -13.38
C ARG A 201 -19.45 -8.05 -14.03
N LEU A 202 -18.35 -7.55 -14.58
CA LEU A 202 -17.33 -8.40 -15.20
C LEU A 202 -16.66 -9.32 -14.18
N PHE A 203 -16.48 -8.86 -12.95
CA PHE A 203 -15.97 -9.72 -11.87
C PHE A 203 -16.98 -10.79 -11.44
N ALA A 204 -18.28 -10.52 -11.51
CA ALA A 204 -19.31 -11.50 -11.14
C ALA A 204 -19.40 -12.63 -12.18
N GLU A 205 -19.43 -12.27 -13.47
CA GLU A 205 -19.57 -13.22 -14.59
C GLU A 205 -18.41 -14.22 -14.71
N LEU A 206 -17.21 -13.87 -14.23
CA LEU A 206 -16.00 -14.68 -14.38
C LEU A 206 -15.61 -15.47 -13.12
N ASN A 207 -16.38 -15.32 -12.04
CA ASN A 207 -16.23 -16.07 -10.79
C ASN A 207 -17.34 -17.13 -10.57
N GLU A 208 -18.27 -17.27 -11.52
CA GLU A 208 -19.14 -18.46 -11.67
C GLU A 208 -18.42 -19.56 -12.48
#